data_AF-A0A8H5CDJ0-F1
#
_entry.id   AF-A0A8H5CDJ0-F1
#
_cell.length_a   1.000
_cell.length_b   1.000
_cell.length_c   1.000
_cell.angle_alpha   90.00
_cell.angle_beta   90.00
_cell.angle_gamma   90.00
#
_symmetry.space_group_name_H-M   'P 1'
#
loop_
_entity.id
_entity.type
_entity.pdbx_description
1 polymer ?
#
loop_
_entity_poly.entity_id
_entity_poly.type
_entity_poly.pdbx_seq_one_letter_code
_entity_poly.pdbx_strand_id
1 'polypeptide(L)'
;MPVSARTAALVAGAYRHFRIPPPSFIDPSCPSSHLERSLRYLDVLSNHLRDATLTDSQKRAVLAEYTRNWPLIWVHVSTMLTHFILEGKPPTTEGIAFRDRLLQLFHDAITFFRFTEPATQRDKPPCLALMEETPELFPLILSVWHQLMDEDHSSLSLMFRSLDVTVTACLLDKALFIRNWECVDLAPNFMWRLRSYIYKQLRSQDQITLLCLEYAFRIPLFFSQDSPTQLLHLFITRETLTCLSWAFKFLTNPHNFLRRGRLAAGFSVQYLKYICLTFYYSSKYHGPSATAPLLRQGLLRSVLQAVEIIAYEEAGSGKDARASPTLAQWLANLFLPLGTYFCYHRVLDPVLQTLKEIARDPSLAQGLHSQPESCPLKKAFDKISTYASEIKELRDEFESEGLIICANPECTQRGIRTGCKFRYQQCSRCQATIYCPRRCQRRDWQVNNHRKKCEEVCQGIGLVKYTLTDVDLQFMEWFALRHIRLHWDSELMIQRSLQQARQENGTTDTSVLIVDYCRSDDTLDCAFISVTAEEYTTRTDNLMKVSCRELRDQGHPEDCPCTVDNMAHASKVKDMQRAGFEVVVHAMFRGGRNSRVEFVFPCPFKL
;
A
#
# COMPACT_ATOMS: atom_id res chain seq x y z
N MET A 1 31.07 20.66 -35.77
CA MET A 1 31.64 20.01 -36.98
C MET A 1 30.54 19.18 -37.63
N PRO A 2 30.48 19.07 -38.96
CA PRO A 2 29.51 18.16 -39.60
C PRO A 2 29.74 16.74 -39.07
N VAL A 3 28.66 16.02 -38.77
CA VAL A 3 28.69 14.57 -38.52
C VAL A 3 29.54 13.95 -39.63
N SER A 4 30.57 13.17 -39.26
CA SER A 4 31.49 12.65 -40.27
C SER A 4 30.68 11.92 -41.34
N ALA A 5 31.00 12.11 -42.62
CA ALA A 5 30.30 11.44 -43.72
C ALA A 5 30.26 9.90 -43.52
N ARG A 6 31.28 9.37 -42.82
CA ARG A 6 31.35 7.98 -42.38
C ARG A 6 30.23 7.60 -41.41
N THR A 7 29.96 8.39 -40.38
CA THR A 7 28.87 8.14 -39.42
C THR A 7 27.52 8.15 -40.12
N ALA A 8 27.26 9.14 -40.99
CA ALA A 8 26.02 9.22 -41.76
C ALA A 8 25.83 7.99 -42.67
N ALA A 9 26.89 7.53 -43.35
CA ALA A 9 26.85 6.32 -44.18
C ALA A 9 26.58 5.05 -43.36
N LEU A 10 27.13 4.95 -42.14
CA LEU A 10 26.90 3.82 -41.24
C LEU A 10 25.46 3.79 -40.72
N VAL A 11 24.90 4.94 -40.34
CA VAL A 11 23.51 5.09 -39.89
C VAL A 11 22.54 4.74 -41.02
N ALA A 12 22.75 5.26 -42.24
CA ALA A 12 21.97 4.88 -43.40
C ALA A 12 22.10 3.38 -43.75
N GLY A 13 23.29 2.80 -43.53
CA GLY A 13 23.52 1.36 -43.62
C GLY A 13 22.69 0.57 -42.61
N ALA A 14 22.63 1.03 -41.35
CA ALA A 14 21.85 0.42 -40.28
C ALA A 14 20.36 0.36 -40.63
N TYR A 15 19.77 1.48 -41.04
CA TYR A 15 18.34 1.51 -41.41
C TYR A 15 18.01 0.64 -42.63
N ARG A 16 18.93 0.53 -43.60
CA ARG A 16 18.77 -0.41 -44.73
C ARG A 16 18.79 -1.86 -44.26
N HIS A 17 19.64 -2.20 -43.29
CA HIS A 17 19.69 -3.54 -42.72
C HIS A 17 18.40 -3.90 -41.98
N PHE A 18 17.85 -3.01 -41.15
CA PHE A 18 16.60 -3.25 -40.41
C PHE A 18 15.33 -3.36 -41.28
N ARG A 19 15.43 -3.13 -42.60
CA ARG A 19 14.34 -3.44 -43.54
C ARG A 19 14.27 -4.92 -43.91
N ILE A 20 15.36 -5.65 -43.68
CA ILE A 20 15.42 -7.10 -43.93
C ILE A 20 14.91 -7.77 -42.65
N PRO A 21 13.82 -8.56 -42.69
CA PRO A 21 13.27 -9.17 -41.48
C PRO A 21 14.30 -10.07 -40.78
N PRO A 22 14.21 -10.23 -39.44
CA PRO A 22 15.06 -11.16 -38.71
C PRO A 22 14.87 -12.61 -39.22
N PRO A 23 15.88 -13.47 -39.07
CA PRO A 23 15.78 -14.86 -39.48
C PRO A 23 14.65 -15.58 -38.73
N SER A 24 13.94 -16.48 -39.42
CA SER A 24 12.82 -17.24 -38.86
C SER A 24 13.25 -18.32 -37.86
N PHE A 25 14.50 -18.78 -37.94
CA PHE A 25 15.10 -19.70 -36.99
C PHE A 25 16.23 -18.99 -36.24
N ILE A 26 16.15 -19.00 -34.92
CA ILE A 26 17.10 -18.34 -34.01
C ILE A 26 17.55 -19.36 -32.98
N ASP A 27 18.85 -19.65 -32.97
CA ASP A 27 19.50 -20.45 -31.93
C ASP A 27 20.13 -19.50 -30.89
N PRO A 28 19.62 -19.45 -29.65
CA PRO A 28 20.21 -18.64 -28.58
C PRO A 28 21.65 -19.01 -28.24
N SER A 29 22.09 -20.22 -28.61
CA SER A 29 23.44 -20.74 -28.36
C SER A 29 24.46 -20.22 -29.37
N CYS A 30 24.05 -19.86 -30.58
CA CYS A 30 24.93 -19.44 -31.65
C CYS A 30 24.23 -18.35 -32.48
N PRO A 31 24.34 -17.06 -32.08
CA PRO A 31 23.71 -15.96 -32.79
C PRO A 31 24.13 -15.96 -34.26
N SER A 32 23.17 -15.95 -35.18
CA SER A 32 23.50 -15.89 -36.60
C SER A 32 24.25 -14.59 -36.95
N SER A 33 25.07 -14.62 -38.00
CA SER A 33 25.78 -13.43 -38.49
C SER A 33 24.85 -12.26 -38.85
N HIS A 34 23.59 -12.55 -39.19
CA HIS A 34 22.55 -11.54 -39.37
C HIS A 34 22.19 -10.84 -38.06
N LEU A 35 21.93 -11.59 -36.98
CA LEU A 35 21.59 -11.03 -35.67
C LEU A 35 22.77 -10.26 -35.06
N GLU A 36 23.99 -10.78 -35.18
CA GLU A 36 25.18 -10.02 -34.79
C GLU A 36 25.30 -8.70 -35.54
N ARG A 37 24.98 -8.71 -36.83
CA ARG A 37 25.01 -7.50 -37.66
C ARG A 37 23.91 -6.52 -37.21
N SER A 38 22.70 -7.00 -36.89
CA SER A 38 21.65 -6.18 -36.28
C SER A 38 22.14 -5.55 -34.98
N LEU A 39 22.78 -6.32 -34.11
CA LEU A 39 23.30 -5.84 -32.83
C LEU A 39 24.43 -4.80 -33.01
N ARG A 40 25.35 -5.02 -33.96
CA ARG A 40 26.37 -4.02 -34.33
C ARG A 40 25.75 -2.72 -34.86
N TYR A 41 24.67 -2.81 -35.63
CA TYR A 41 23.97 -1.62 -36.11
C TYR A 41 23.19 -0.90 -35.02
N LEU A 42 22.59 -1.61 -34.06
CA LEU A 42 22.03 -1.00 -32.86
C LEU A 42 23.09 -0.21 -32.09
N ASP A 43 24.30 -0.76 -31.95
CA ASP A 43 25.43 -0.08 -31.31
C ASP A 43 25.83 1.19 -32.07
N VAL A 44 25.90 1.14 -33.41
CA VAL A 44 26.13 2.34 -34.24
C VAL A 44 25.08 3.41 -33.99
N LEU A 45 23.79 3.03 -33.94
CA LEU A 45 22.70 3.97 -33.69
C LEU A 45 22.76 4.55 -32.26
N SER A 46 22.97 3.70 -31.24
CA SER A 46 23.11 4.14 -29.85
C SER A 46 24.31 5.07 -29.66
N ASN A 47 25.43 4.79 -30.30
CA ASN A 47 26.61 5.67 -30.26
C ASN A 47 26.36 6.99 -30.99
N HIS A 48 25.60 6.98 -32.09
CA HIS A 48 25.23 8.20 -32.78
C HIS A 48 24.31 9.09 -31.93
N LEU A 49 23.35 8.48 -31.22
CA LEU A 49 22.47 9.18 -30.28
C LEU A 49 23.28 9.78 -29.11
N ARG A 50 24.24 9.03 -28.56
CA ARG A 50 25.10 9.46 -27.44
C ARG A 50 26.21 10.45 -27.81
N ASP A 51 26.37 10.79 -29.09
CA ASP A 51 27.45 11.67 -29.53
C ASP A 51 27.33 13.06 -28.90
N ALA A 52 28.19 13.31 -27.91
CA ALA A 52 28.20 14.55 -27.14
C ALA A 52 28.59 15.77 -27.99
N THR A 53 29.13 15.56 -29.20
CA THR A 53 29.49 16.65 -30.12
C THR A 53 28.31 17.21 -30.88
N LEU A 54 27.15 16.53 -30.86
CA LEU A 54 25.93 16.99 -31.52
C LEU A 54 25.33 18.20 -30.78
N THR A 55 24.91 19.21 -31.55
CA THR A 55 24.07 20.29 -31.04
C THR A 55 22.67 19.79 -30.69
N ASP A 56 21.90 20.51 -29.87
CA ASP A 56 20.54 20.09 -29.51
C ASP A 56 19.60 20.03 -30.72
N SER A 57 19.82 20.86 -31.75
CA SER A 57 19.10 20.76 -33.02
C SER A 57 19.46 19.47 -33.77
N GLN A 58 20.73 19.07 -33.78
CA GLN A 58 21.17 17.81 -34.39
C GLN A 58 20.66 16.60 -33.60
N LYS A 59 20.73 16.61 -32.27
CA LYS A 59 20.16 15.55 -31.42
C LYS A 59 18.67 15.34 -31.69
N ARG A 60 17.91 16.43 -31.83
CA ARG A 60 16.48 16.37 -32.20
C ARG A 60 16.27 15.79 -33.60
N ALA A 61 17.09 16.15 -34.58
CA ALA A 61 17.00 15.59 -35.93
C ALA A 61 17.32 14.09 -35.95
N VAL A 62 18.38 13.67 -35.27
CA VAL A 62 18.78 12.26 -35.13
C VAL A 62 17.68 11.48 -34.40
N LEU A 63 17.12 12.03 -33.33
CA LEU A 63 16.02 11.40 -32.61
C LEU A 63 14.77 11.27 -33.49
N ALA A 64 14.39 12.32 -34.22
CA ALA A 64 13.25 12.26 -35.13
C ALA A 64 13.44 11.21 -36.23
N GLU A 65 14.67 11.05 -36.75
CA GLU A 65 15.00 9.99 -37.70
C GLU A 65 14.94 8.60 -37.05
N TYR A 66 15.46 8.47 -35.83
CA TYR A 66 15.42 7.23 -35.07
C TYR A 66 13.98 6.80 -34.75
N THR A 67 13.14 7.72 -34.24
CA THR A 67 11.71 7.48 -33.99
C THR A 67 10.99 7.06 -35.26
N ARG A 68 11.24 7.73 -36.40
CA ARG A 68 10.62 7.38 -37.69
C ARG A 68 10.95 5.96 -38.15
N ASN A 69 12.16 5.47 -37.85
CA ASN A 69 12.59 4.13 -38.22
C ASN A 69 12.41 3.11 -37.08
N TRP A 70 11.84 3.51 -35.93
CA TRP A 70 11.68 2.63 -34.78
C TRP A 70 10.87 1.37 -35.08
N PRO A 71 9.76 1.39 -35.84
CA PRO A 71 9.02 0.16 -36.15
C PRO A 71 9.89 -0.92 -36.80
N LEU A 72 10.85 -0.51 -37.67
CA LEU A 72 11.79 -1.44 -38.32
C LEU A 72 12.81 -1.98 -37.31
N ILE A 73 13.37 -1.09 -36.47
CA ILE A 73 14.32 -1.47 -35.42
C ILE A 73 13.65 -2.41 -34.41
N TRP A 74 12.41 -2.10 -34.03
CA TRP A 74 11.63 -2.79 -33.02
C TRP A 74 11.42 -4.25 -33.38
N VAL A 75 11.08 -4.58 -34.64
CA VAL A 75 10.92 -5.98 -35.08
C VAL A 75 12.16 -6.81 -34.76
N HIS A 76 13.36 -6.28 -34.97
CA HIS A 76 14.59 -6.99 -34.63
C HIS A 76 14.82 -7.04 -33.12
N VAL A 77 14.64 -5.91 -32.42
CA VAL A 77 14.85 -5.82 -30.98
C VAL A 77 13.91 -6.78 -30.24
N SER A 78 12.61 -6.75 -30.54
CA SER A 78 11.62 -7.59 -29.90
C SER A 78 11.90 -9.08 -30.17
N THR A 79 12.20 -9.44 -31.41
CA THR A 79 12.59 -10.81 -31.78
C THR A 79 13.82 -11.27 -30.98
N MET A 80 14.86 -10.44 -30.89
CA MET A 80 16.07 -10.77 -30.12
C MET A 80 15.78 -10.88 -28.62
N LEU A 81 14.99 -9.97 -28.04
CA LEU A 81 14.63 -10.02 -26.62
C LEU A 81 13.81 -11.28 -26.30
N THR A 82 12.86 -11.63 -27.16
CA THR A 82 12.05 -12.84 -27.01
C THR A 82 12.92 -14.09 -27.03
N HIS A 83 13.76 -14.30 -28.04
CA HIS A 83 14.52 -15.54 -28.16
C HIS A 83 15.74 -15.64 -27.22
N PHE A 84 16.44 -14.54 -26.94
CA PHE A 84 17.67 -14.59 -26.10
C PHE A 84 17.43 -14.37 -24.62
N ILE A 85 16.24 -13.90 -24.21
CA ILE A 85 15.93 -13.65 -22.81
C ILE A 85 14.69 -14.42 -22.39
N LEU A 86 13.55 -14.27 -23.08
CA LEU A 86 12.28 -14.83 -22.61
C LEU A 86 12.16 -16.34 -22.86
N GLU A 87 12.50 -16.79 -24.07
CA GLU A 87 12.39 -18.20 -24.46
C GLU A 87 13.70 -18.95 -24.24
N GLY A 88 14.84 -18.28 -24.38
CA GLY A 88 16.17 -18.89 -24.34
C GLY A 88 16.97 -18.54 -23.09
N LYS A 89 17.60 -19.56 -22.50
CA LYS A 89 18.75 -19.39 -21.59
C LYS A 89 20.01 -19.79 -22.37
N PRO A 90 20.71 -18.84 -23.01
CA PRO A 90 21.85 -19.17 -23.85
C PRO A 90 22.89 -19.98 -23.05
N PRO A 91 23.19 -21.23 -23.45
CA PRO A 91 24.08 -22.11 -22.68
C PRO A 91 25.56 -21.87 -23.00
N THR A 92 25.85 -21.16 -24.09
CA THR A 92 27.21 -20.90 -24.57
C THR A 92 27.69 -19.52 -24.14
N THR A 93 29.00 -19.37 -24.04
CA THR A 93 29.63 -18.06 -23.77
C THR A 93 29.28 -17.02 -24.82
N GLU A 94 29.16 -17.42 -26.09
CA GLU A 94 28.81 -16.53 -27.18
C GLU A 94 27.37 -16.02 -27.06
N GLY A 95 26.41 -16.91 -26.79
CA GLY A 95 25.01 -16.54 -26.56
C GLY A 95 24.82 -15.64 -25.34
N ILE A 96 25.55 -15.91 -24.24
CA ILE A 96 25.54 -15.06 -23.04
C ILE A 96 26.09 -13.66 -23.35
N ALA A 97 27.24 -13.58 -24.02
CA ALA A 97 27.84 -12.30 -24.40
C ALA A 97 26.91 -11.49 -25.35
N PHE A 98 26.24 -12.19 -26.27
CA PHE A 98 25.24 -11.57 -27.15
C PHE A 98 24.07 -11.01 -26.35
N ARG A 99 23.51 -11.79 -25.43
CA ARG A 99 22.40 -11.40 -24.54
C ARG A 99 22.77 -10.18 -23.68
N ASP A 100 23.95 -10.17 -23.07
CA ASP A 100 24.41 -9.05 -22.22
C ASP A 100 24.54 -7.75 -23.03
N ARG A 101 25.12 -7.85 -24.22
CA ARG A 101 25.24 -6.72 -25.13
C ARG A 101 23.89 -6.24 -25.65
N LEU A 102 22.96 -7.15 -25.92
CA LEU A 102 21.58 -6.83 -26.30
C LEU A 102 20.87 -6.04 -25.20
N LEU A 103 20.95 -6.49 -23.94
CA LEU A 103 20.35 -5.80 -22.79
C LEU A 103 20.92 -4.38 -22.62
N GLN A 104 22.24 -4.21 -22.75
CA GLN A 104 22.89 -2.91 -22.67
C GLN A 104 22.43 -1.97 -23.80
N LEU A 105 22.44 -2.46 -25.05
CA LEU A 105 22.06 -1.64 -26.21
C LEU A 105 20.58 -1.29 -26.23
N PHE A 106 19.73 -2.24 -25.80
CA PHE A 106 18.32 -1.98 -25.60
C PHE A 106 18.10 -0.92 -24.52
N HIS A 107 18.83 -1.01 -23.40
CA HIS A 107 18.78 0.00 -22.36
C HIS A 107 19.17 1.39 -22.88
N ASP A 108 20.27 1.48 -23.64
CA ASP A 108 20.74 2.72 -24.23
C ASP A 108 19.70 3.31 -25.20
N ALA A 109 19.10 2.48 -26.04
CA ALA A 109 18.07 2.88 -26.99
C ALA A 109 16.83 3.47 -26.28
N ILE A 110 16.33 2.82 -25.24
CA ILE A 110 15.12 3.28 -24.53
C ILE A 110 15.42 4.51 -23.67
N THR A 111 16.54 4.53 -22.95
CA THR A 111 16.83 5.65 -22.05
C THR A 111 17.15 6.94 -22.76
N PHE A 112 17.60 6.89 -24.02
CA PHE A 112 17.82 8.08 -24.81
C PHE A 112 16.56 8.92 -24.99
N PHE A 113 15.39 8.29 -25.13
CA PHE A 113 14.10 8.98 -25.25
C PHE A 113 13.71 9.78 -23.99
N ARG A 114 14.33 9.48 -22.83
CA ARG A 114 14.09 10.22 -21.58
C ARG A 114 14.69 11.62 -21.59
N PHE A 115 15.85 11.79 -22.21
CA PHE A 115 16.69 12.98 -22.03
C PHE A 115 16.38 14.11 -23.01
N THR A 116 15.52 13.86 -24.00
CA THR A 116 15.06 14.89 -24.92
C THR A 116 13.84 15.59 -24.36
N GLU A 117 14.06 16.78 -23.80
CA GLU A 117 12.97 17.70 -23.49
C GLU A 117 12.18 18.02 -24.77
N PRO A 118 10.84 18.07 -24.69
CA PRO A 118 10.02 18.48 -25.81
C PRO A 118 10.39 19.91 -26.22
N ALA A 119 10.44 20.19 -27.53
CA ALA A 119 10.87 21.50 -28.03
C ALA A 119 9.93 22.63 -27.59
N THR A 120 8.67 22.30 -27.34
CA THR A 120 7.66 23.16 -26.74
C THR A 120 6.85 22.37 -25.69
N GLN A 121 6.23 23.05 -24.73
CA GLN A 121 5.31 22.40 -23.76
C GLN A 121 4.13 21.66 -24.44
N ARG A 122 3.89 21.87 -25.74
CA ARG A 122 2.83 21.22 -26.50
C ARG A 122 3.27 19.93 -27.18
N ASP A 123 4.57 19.69 -27.33
CA ASP A 123 5.05 18.48 -28.00
C ASP A 123 4.96 17.29 -27.06
N LYS A 124 4.43 16.17 -27.57
CA LYS A 124 4.46 14.90 -26.84
C LYS A 124 5.92 14.50 -26.58
N PRO A 125 6.25 14.00 -25.38
CA PRO A 125 7.56 13.43 -25.11
C PRO A 125 7.89 12.36 -26.15
N PRO A 126 9.13 12.30 -26.68
CA PRO A 126 9.50 11.30 -27.68
C PRO A 126 9.28 9.85 -27.26
N CYS A 127 9.41 9.55 -25.96
CA CYS A 127 9.09 8.24 -25.40
C CYS A 127 7.61 7.89 -25.51
N LEU A 128 6.70 8.87 -25.42
CA LEU A 128 5.27 8.63 -25.55
C LEU A 128 4.91 8.27 -27.00
N ALA A 129 5.46 9.01 -27.97
CA ALA A 129 5.29 8.70 -29.39
C ALA A 129 5.80 7.28 -29.72
N LEU A 130 6.93 6.88 -29.13
CA LEU A 130 7.47 5.52 -29.27
C LEU A 130 6.47 4.45 -28.84
N MET A 131 5.84 4.67 -27.68
CA MET A 131 4.89 3.72 -27.09
C MET A 131 3.56 3.68 -27.83
N GLU A 132 3.13 4.78 -28.45
CA GLU A 132 1.96 4.81 -29.34
C GLU A 132 2.18 3.96 -30.60
N GLU A 133 3.39 4.03 -31.18
CA GLU A 133 3.79 3.26 -32.36
C GLU A 133 4.09 1.78 -32.05
N THR A 134 4.49 1.47 -30.81
CA THR A 134 4.86 0.12 -30.36
C THR A 134 4.22 -0.23 -29.01
N PRO A 135 2.90 -0.52 -28.99
CA PRO A 135 2.18 -0.82 -27.74
C PRO A 135 2.74 -2.05 -27.01
N GLU A 136 3.35 -3.00 -27.72
CA GLU A 136 3.97 -4.20 -27.14
C GLU A 136 5.28 -3.90 -26.39
N LEU A 137 5.84 -2.68 -26.54
CA LEU A 137 7.09 -2.29 -25.91
C LEU A 137 7.04 -2.44 -24.39
N PHE A 138 5.99 -1.94 -23.76
CA PHE A 138 5.85 -1.98 -22.31
C PHE A 138 5.65 -3.41 -21.76
N PRO A 139 4.70 -4.22 -22.28
CA PRO A 139 4.56 -5.63 -21.91
C PRO A 139 5.86 -6.44 -22.09
N LEU A 140 6.60 -6.19 -23.18
CA LEU A 140 7.85 -6.90 -23.44
C LEU A 140 8.95 -6.50 -22.45
N ILE A 141 9.14 -5.21 -22.17
CA ILE A 141 10.10 -4.73 -21.16
C ILE A 141 9.78 -5.32 -19.80
N LEU A 142 8.49 -5.33 -19.43
CA LEU A 142 8.05 -5.89 -18.16
C LEU A 142 8.37 -7.39 -18.07
N SER A 143 8.13 -8.13 -19.15
CA SER A 143 8.44 -9.57 -19.25
C SER A 143 9.94 -9.83 -19.18
N VAL A 144 10.76 -9.02 -19.86
CA VAL A 144 12.22 -9.11 -19.83
C VAL A 144 12.74 -8.82 -18.43
N TRP A 145 12.29 -7.72 -17.83
CA TRP A 145 12.68 -7.34 -16.47
C TRP A 145 12.36 -8.44 -15.46
N HIS A 146 11.18 -9.02 -15.60
CA HIS A 146 10.72 -10.13 -14.79
C HIS A 146 11.58 -11.40 -14.96
N GLN A 147 11.93 -11.77 -16.19
CA GLN A 147 12.83 -12.90 -16.44
C GLN A 147 14.22 -12.66 -15.82
N LEU A 148 14.75 -11.44 -15.91
CA LEU A 148 16.04 -11.09 -15.30
C LEU A 148 16.00 -11.14 -13.77
N MET A 149 14.84 -10.82 -13.16
CA MET A 149 14.65 -10.97 -11.71
C MET A 149 14.69 -12.43 -11.28
N ASP A 150 14.03 -13.33 -12.02
CA ASP A 150 14.02 -14.76 -11.72
C ASP A 150 15.43 -15.37 -11.81
N GLU A 151 16.33 -14.76 -12.57
CA GLU A 151 17.71 -15.20 -12.78
C GLU A 151 18.75 -14.46 -11.91
N ASP A 152 18.36 -13.49 -11.07
CA ASP A 152 19.27 -12.56 -10.38
C ASP A 152 20.33 -11.94 -11.31
N HIS A 153 19.95 -11.58 -12.53
CA HIS A 153 20.90 -11.17 -13.55
C HIS A 153 21.51 -9.79 -13.25
N SER A 154 22.81 -9.60 -13.52
CA SER A 154 23.54 -8.34 -13.25
C SER A 154 22.97 -7.13 -14.00
N SER A 155 22.50 -7.33 -15.23
CA SER A 155 21.85 -6.29 -16.06
C SER A 155 20.46 -5.86 -15.57
N LEU A 156 19.94 -6.43 -14.48
CA LEU A 156 18.63 -6.06 -13.96
C LEU A 156 18.53 -4.56 -13.63
N SER A 157 19.60 -3.96 -13.11
CA SER A 157 19.62 -2.51 -12.82
C SER A 157 19.56 -1.64 -14.08
N LEU A 158 20.05 -2.14 -15.22
CA LEU A 158 19.96 -1.45 -16.51
C LEU A 158 18.52 -1.50 -17.03
N MET A 159 17.94 -2.70 -17.08
CA MET A 159 16.56 -2.89 -17.54
C MET A 159 15.55 -2.15 -16.66
N PHE A 160 15.84 -2.06 -15.38
CA PHE A 160 15.08 -1.25 -14.45
C PHE A 160 15.01 0.23 -14.87
N ARG A 161 16.14 0.84 -15.27
CA ARG A 161 16.16 2.23 -15.76
C ARG A 161 15.39 2.38 -17.07
N SER A 162 15.36 1.35 -17.92
CA SER A 162 14.55 1.35 -19.13
C SER A 162 13.05 1.28 -18.81
N LEU A 163 12.68 0.42 -17.86
CA LEU A 163 11.31 0.32 -17.35
C LEU A 163 10.85 1.64 -16.75
N ASP A 164 11.70 2.35 -15.99
CA ASP A 164 11.39 3.69 -15.46
C ASP A 164 10.98 4.67 -16.56
N VAL A 165 11.72 4.70 -17.67
CA VAL A 165 11.44 5.60 -18.79
C VAL A 165 10.09 5.28 -19.41
N THR A 166 9.79 4.00 -19.64
CA THR A 166 8.52 3.59 -20.22
C THR A 166 7.34 3.74 -19.27
N VAL A 167 7.52 3.45 -17.98
CA VAL A 167 6.51 3.70 -16.95
C VAL A 167 6.22 5.19 -16.93
N THR A 168 7.24 6.04 -16.77
CA THR A 168 7.07 7.50 -16.72
C THR A 168 6.37 8.04 -17.97
N ALA A 169 6.72 7.56 -19.16
CA ALA A 169 6.03 7.94 -20.40
C ALA A 169 4.54 7.56 -20.37
N CYS A 170 4.24 6.34 -19.94
CA CYS A 170 2.87 5.90 -19.70
C CYS A 170 2.14 6.69 -18.62
N LEU A 171 2.83 7.17 -17.58
CA LEU A 171 2.19 8.01 -16.55
C LEU A 171 1.73 9.35 -17.13
N LEU A 172 2.32 9.83 -18.23
CA LEU A 172 1.92 11.05 -18.93
C LEU A 172 0.69 10.84 -19.82
N ASP A 173 0.40 9.60 -20.24
CA ASP A 173 -0.81 9.22 -20.98
C ASP A 173 -1.47 7.98 -20.37
N LYS A 174 -2.44 8.25 -19.51
CA LYS A 174 -3.21 7.25 -18.79
C LYS A 174 -3.94 6.26 -19.72
N ALA A 175 -4.45 6.71 -20.87
CA ALA A 175 -5.17 5.84 -21.80
C ALA A 175 -4.22 4.82 -22.44
N LEU A 176 -3.03 5.28 -22.82
CA LEU A 176 -1.99 4.41 -23.36
C LEU A 176 -1.52 3.36 -22.33
N PHE A 177 -1.37 3.75 -21.07
CA PHE A 177 -1.00 2.80 -20.01
C PHE A 177 -2.06 1.73 -19.75
N ILE A 178 -3.35 2.11 -19.67
CA ILE A 178 -4.45 1.15 -19.47
C ILE A 178 -4.47 0.13 -20.61
N ARG A 179 -4.41 0.59 -21.86
CA ARG A 179 -4.39 -0.28 -23.04
C ARG A 179 -3.21 -1.26 -23.01
N ASN A 180 -2.01 -0.78 -22.70
CA ASN A 180 -0.82 -1.64 -22.66
C ASN A 180 -0.85 -2.63 -21.49
N TRP A 181 -1.49 -2.27 -20.38
CA TRP A 181 -1.62 -3.17 -19.23
C TRP A 181 -2.65 -4.28 -19.42
N GLU A 182 -3.77 -4.00 -20.10
CA GLU A 182 -4.75 -5.02 -20.44
C GLU A 182 -4.15 -6.14 -21.29
N CYS A 183 -3.11 -5.83 -22.08
CA CYS A 183 -2.33 -6.82 -22.82
C CYS A 183 -1.40 -7.67 -21.95
N VAL A 184 -1.22 -7.34 -20.67
CA VAL A 184 -0.42 -8.11 -19.72
C VAL A 184 -1.31 -9.12 -19.02
N ASP A 185 -1.57 -10.27 -19.68
CA ASP A 185 -2.20 -11.47 -19.08
C ASP A 185 -1.45 -12.00 -17.83
N LEU A 186 -0.29 -11.41 -17.52
CA LEU A 186 0.57 -11.76 -16.41
C LEU A 186 0.25 -11.00 -15.12
N ALA A 187 -0.69 -10.06 -15.08
CA ALA A 187 -0.84 -9.17 -13.91
C ALA A 187 -0.82 -9.91 -12.55
N PRO A 188 -1.61 -10.98 -12.29
CA PRO A 188 -1.54 -11.70 -11.00
C PRO A 188 -0.23 -12.46 -10.77
N ASN A 189 0.38 -13.03 -11.82
CA ASN A 189 1.63 -13.80 -11.73
C ASN A 189 2.86 -12.90 -11.55
N PHE A 190 2.91 -11.82 -12.33
CA PHE A 190 3.89 -10.74 -12.21
C PHE A 190 3.90 -10.21 -10.79
N MET A 191 2.72 -9.95 -10.26
CA MET A 191 2.48 -9.49 -8.90
C MET A 191 3.08 -10.40 -7.83
N TRP A 192 2.80 -11.70 -7.93
CA TRP A 192 3.32 -12.68 -6.99
C TRP A 192 4.84 -12.87 -7.10
N ARG A 193 5.40 -12.87 -8.31
CA ARG A 193 6.84 -13.00 -8.54
C ARG A 193 7.60 -11.74 -8.13
N LEU A 194 7.05 -10.56 -8.40
CA LEU A 194 7.55 -9.29 -7.91
C LEU A 194 7.64 -9.26 -6.39
N ARG A 195 6.59 -9.71 -5.70
CA ARG A 195 6.60 -9.89 -4.25
C ARG A 195 7.69 -10.86 -3.79
N SER A 196 7.87 -11.98 -4.46
CA SER A 196 8.89 -12.99 -4.13
C SER A 196 10.31 -12.45 -4.30
N TYR A 197 10.56 -11.74 -5.40
CA TYR A 197 11.83 -11.07 -5.67
C TYR A 197 12.13 -9.97 -4.66
N ILE A 198 11.15 -9.11 -4.38
CA ILE A 198 11.22 -8.10 -3.31
C ILE A 198 11.65 -8.76 -2.00
N TYR A 199 10.99 -9.84 -1.61
CA TYR A 199 11.29 -10.53 -0.37
C TYR A 199 12.73 -11.10 -0.35
N LYS A 200 13.18 -11.67 -1.46
CA LYS A 200 14.54 -12.19 -1.62
C LYS A 200 15.58 -11.07 -1.51
N GLN A 201 15.37 -9.97 -2.23
CA GLN A 201 16.31 -8.85 -2.29
C GLN A 201 16.33 -8.01 -1.02
N LEU A 202 15.22 -7.89 -0.30
CA LEU A 202 15.22 -7.21 0.99
C LEU A 202 16.20 -7.78 2.02
N ARG A 203 16.61 -9.04 1.85
CA ARG A 203 17.67 -9.63 2.66
C ARG A 203 19.07 -9.14 2.29
N SER A 204 19.29 -8.70 1.05
CA SER A 204 20.60 -8.23 0.56
C SER A 204 20.93 -6.80 1.00
N GLN A 205 19.90 -5.99 1.33
CA GLN A 205 20.02 -4.58 1.73
C GLN A 205 20.78 -3.69 0.72
N ASP A 206 20.86 -4.07 -0.55
CA ASP A 206 21.58 -3.29 -1.54
C ASP A 206 20.75 -2.08 -2.06
N GLN A 207 21.42 -1.13 -2.72
CA GLN A 207 20.74 0.05 -3.28
C GLN A 207 19.84 -0.29 -4.49
N ILE A 208 20.19 -1.34 -5.25
CA ILE A 208 19.45 -1.78 -6.43
C ILE A 208 18.06 -2.30 -6.02
N THR A 209 18.00 -2.97 -4.88
CA THR A 209 16.80 -3.50 -4.23
C THR A 209 15.80 -2.39 -3.95
N LEU A 210 16.26 -1.25 -3.42
CA LEU A 210 15.39 -0.11 -3.10
C LEU A 210 14.83 0.54 -4.36
N LEU A 211 15.64 0.62 -5.40
CA LEU A 211 15.21 1.07 -6.71
C LEU A 211 14.15 0.10 -7.25
N CYS A 212 14.42 -1.21 -7.28
CA CYS A 212 13.44 -2.21 -7.71
C CYS A 212 12.13 -2.12 -6.92
N LEU A 213 12.21 -1.94 -5.59
CA LEU A 213 11.06 -1.74 -4.71
C LEU A 213 10.27 -0.48 -5.11
N GLU A 214 10.94 0.63 -5.36
CA GLU A 214 10.28 1.89 -5.74
C GLU A 214 9.32 1.70 -6.91
N TYR A 215 9.75 1.02 -7.97
CA TYR A 215 8.94 0.87 -9.18
C TYR A 215 7.92 -0.24 -9.07
N ALA A 216 8.26 -1.29 -8.31
CA ALA A 216 7.32 -2.30 -7.92
C ALA A 216 6.07 -1.71 -7.25
N PHE A 217 6.23 -0.60 -6.51
CA PHE A 217 5.13 0.11 -5.87
C PHE A 217 4.57 1.27 -6.69
N ARG A 218 5.35 1.90 -7.58
CA ARG A 218 4.83 2.95 -8.49
C ARG A 218 3.83 2.40 -9.51
N ILE A 219 4.15 1.28 -10.17
CA ILE A 219 3.31 0.65 -11.21
C ILE A 219 1.86 0.42 -10.68
N PRO A 220 1.66 -0.23 -9.54
CA PRO A 220 0.35 -0.47 -8.92
C PRO A 220 -0.41 0.77 -8.51
N LEU A 221 0.31 1.74 -7.94
CA LEU A 221 -0.28 2.96 -7.42
C LEU A 221 -0.80 3.85 -8.54
N PHE A 222 -0.21 3.79 -9.73
CA PHE A 222 -0.79 4.48 -10.88
C PHE A 222 -2.17 3.94 -11.25
N PHE A 223 -2.35 2.61 -11.27
CA PHE A 223 -3.68 2.03 -11.43
C PHE A 223 -4.65 2.40 -10.29
N SER A 224 -4.10 2.64 -9.10
CA SER A 224 -4.86 3.00 -7.93
C SER A 224 -5.51 4.38 -8.02
N GLN A 225 -5.16 5.22 -9.01
CA GLN A 225 -5.75 6.56 -9.14
C GLN A 225 -7.25 6.54 -9.51
N ASP A 226 -7.75 5.48 -10.16
CA ASP A 226 -9.18 5.34 -10.51
C ASP A 226 -9.94 4.33 -9.66
N SER A 227 -9.26 3.27 -9.21
CA SER A 227 -9.84 2.25 -8.32
C SER A 227 -8.77 1.79 -7.33
N PRO A 228 -8.45 2.62 -6.32
CA PRO A 228 -7.37 2.33 -5.40
C PRO A 228 -7.58 1.05 -4.61
N THR A 229 -8.81 0.57 -4.52
CA THR A 229 -9.14 -0.61 -3.74
C THR A 229 -8.62 -1.91 -4.35
N GLN A 230 -8.82 -2.20 -5.63
CA GLN A 230 -8.63 -3.58 -6.13
C GLN A 230 -7.16 -3.99 -6.23
N LEU A 231 -6.32 -3.17 -6.87
CA LEU A 231 -4.90 -3.51 -7.01
C LEU A 231 -4.15 -3.35 -5.70
N LEU A 232 -4.51 -2.37 -4.89
CA LEU A 232 -3.90 -2.22 -3.58
C LEU A 232 -4.26 -3.41 -2.68
N HIS A 233 -5.48 -3.95 -2.74
CA HIS A 233 -5.82 -5.19 -2.04
C HIS A 233 -4.94 -6.37 -2.46
N LEU A 234 -4.60 -6.50 -3.75
CA LEU A 234 -3.65 -7.53 -4.23
C LEU A 234 -2.22 -7.32 -3.71
N PHE A 235 -1.82 -6.06 -3.47
CA PHE A 235 -0.51 -5.73 -2.92
C PHE A 235 -0.40 -5.86 -1.42
N ILE A 236 -1.46 -5.55 -0.67
CA ILE A 236 -1.40 -5.40 0.79
C ILE A 236 -1.38 -6.77 1.46
N THR A 237 -0.38 -7.57 1.19
CA THR A 237 -0.11 -8.75 2.00
C THR A 237 0.69 -8.35 3.24
N ARG A 238 0.63 -9.17 4.30
CA ARG A 238 1.42 -8.93 5.52
C ARG A 238 2.92 -8.82 5.21
N GLU A 239 3.38 -9.64 4.28
CA GLU A 239 4.76 -9.66 3.79
C GLU A 239 5.08 -8.35 3.09
N THR A 240 4.22 -7.89 2.17
CA THR A 240 4.41 -6.59 1.48
C THR A 240 4.44 -5.43 2.47
N LEU A 241 3.53 -5.40 3.47
CA LEU A 241 3.56 -4.38 4.51
C LEU A 241 4.85 -4.42 5.31
N THR A 242 5.37 -5.62 5.59
CA THR A 242 6.66 -5.81 6.26
C THR A 242 7.81 -5.26 5.44
N CYS A 243 7.81 -5.55 4.14
CA CYS A 243 8.75 -5.04 3.16
C CYS A 243 8.74 -3.50 3.11
N LEU A 244 7.54 -2.92 3.01
CA LEU A 244 7.34 -1.48 2.97
C LEU A 244 7.78 -0.81 4.27
N SER A 245 7.51 -1.40 5.44
CA SER A 245 7.98 -0.83 6.72
C SER A 245 9.49 -0.82 6.81
N TRP A 246 10.15 -1.89 6.34
CA TRP A 246 11.60 -1.93 6.30
C TRP A 246 12.15 -0.87 5.34
N ALA A 247 11.59 -0.76 4.13
CA ALA A 247 12.01 0.23 3.15
C ALA A 247 11.81 1.65 3.71
N PHE A 248 10.66 1.91 4.33
CA PHE A 248 10.36 3.17 4.98
C PHE A 248 11.40 3.51 6.05
N LYS A 249 11.64 2.60 7.01
CA LYS A 249 12.67 2.76 8.04
C LYS A 249 14.08 2.98 7.46
N PHE A 250 14.40 2.30 6.36
CA PHE A 250 15.69 2.44 5.70
C PHE A 250 15.84 3.81 5.04
N LEU A 251 14.77 4.32 4.43
CA LEU A 251 14.72 5.61 3.73
C LEU A 251 14.66 6.79 4.70
N THR A 252 13.95 6.66 5.81
CA THR A 252 13.83 7.72 6.82
C THR A 252 15.03 7.80 7.75
N ASN A 253 15.97 6.84 7.68
CA ASN A 253 17.19 6.90 8.45
C ASN A 253 18.11 8.04 7.94
N PRO A 254 18.44 9.04 8.78
CA PRO A 254 19.30 10.17 8.44
C PRO A 254 20.62 9.79 7.74
N HIS A 255 21.33 8.80 8.28
CA HIS A 255 22.62 8.37 7.74
C HIS A 255 22.50 7.78 6.35
N ASN A 256 21.44 7.00 6.10
CA ASN A 256 21.17 6.42 4.79
C ASN A 256 20.73 7.48 3.79
N PHE A 257 19.99 8.50 4.22
CA PHE A 257 19.55 9.59 3.37
C PHE A 257 20.73 10.46 2.94
N LEU A 258 21.55 10.92 3.89
CA LEU A 258 22.72 11.77 3.64
C LEU A 258 23.75 11.10 2.71
N ARG A 259 23.96 9.78 2.84
CA ARG A 259 24.93 9.04 2.02
C ARG A 259 24.59 8.99 0.52
N ARG A 260 23.33 9.18 0.13
CA ARG A 260 22.89 8.97 -1.27
C ARG A 260 22.99 10.20 -2.17
N GLY A 261 23.29 11.38 -1.61
CA GLY A 261 23.42 12.63 -2.38
C GLY A 261 22.07 13.20 -2.88
N ARG A 262 22.12 14.37 -3.52
CA ARG A 262 20.93 15.20 -3.84
C ARG A 262 19.95 14.55 -4.81
N LEU A 263 20.43 13.91 -5.88
CA LEU A 263 19.55 13.28 -6.88
C LEU A 263 18.72 12.16 -6.25
N ALA A 264 19.36 11.29 -5.46
CA ALA A 264 18.69 10.20 -4.76
C ALA A 264 17.74 10.68 -3.64
N ALA A 265 17.98 11.86 -3.07
CA ALA A 265 17.12 12.45 -2.05
C ALA A 265 15.73 12.82 -2.62
N GLY A 266 15.67 13.40 -3.83
CA GLY A 266 14.39 13.69 -4.50
C GLY A 266 13.58 12.42 -4.77
N PHE A 267 14.23 11.34 -5.23
CA PHE A 267 13.61 10.03 -5.39
C PHE A 267 13.11 9.46 -4.05
N SER A 268 13.93 9.56 -3.00
CA SER A 268 13.57 9.06 -1.66
C SER A 268 12.33 9.77 -1.11
N VAL A 269 12.20 11.09 -1.31
CA VAL A 269 11.00 11.85 -0.91
C VAL A 269 9.75 11.33 -1.62
N GLN A 270 9.79 11.19 -2.95
CA GLN A 270 8.66 10.67 -3.71
C GLN A 270 8.30 9.24 -3.28
N TYR A 271 9.32 8.41 -3.06
CA TYR A 271 9.10 7.04 -2.62
C TYR A 271 8.49 6.95 -1.22
N LEU A 272 8.91 7.80 -0.28
CA LEU A 272 8.28 7.91 1.03
C LEU A 272 6.81 8.31 0.92
N LYS A 273 6.45 9.25 0.05
CA LYS A 273 5.04 9.62 -0.20
C LYS A 273 4.22 8.42 -0.67
N TYR A 274 4.77 7.59 -1.56
CA TYR A 274 4.11 6.37 -2.03
C TYR A 274 3.93 5.32 -0.94
N ILE A 275 4.95 5.12 -0.10
CA ILE A 275 4.82 4.23 1.05
C ILE A 275 3.76 4.76 2.03
N CYS A 276 3.73 6.07 2.28
CA CYS A 276 2.69 6.69 3.11
C CYS A 276 1.29 6.46 2.53
N LEU A 277 1.09 6.67 1.23
CA LEU A 277 -0.18 6.40 0.57
C LEU A 277 -0.61 4.93 0.72
N THR A 278 0.34 4.01 0.55
CA THR A 278 0.10 2.58 0.69
C THR A 278 -0.30 2.23 2.12
N PHE A 279 0.42 2.74 3.14
CA PHE A 279 0.07 2.53 4.54
C PHE A 279 -1.26 3.17 4.93
N TYR A 280 -1.57 4.37 4.43
CA TYR A 280 -2.84 5.04 4.68
C TYR A 280 -4.00 4.15 4.21
N TYR A 281 -3.98 3.71 2.96
CA TYR A 281 -5.04 2.87 2.42
C TYR A 281 -5.03 1.47 3.03
N SER A 282 -3.86 0.91 3.33
CA SER A 282 -3.77 -0.38 4.03
C SER A 282 -4.47 -0.31 5.37
N SER A 283 -4.19 0.74 6.14
CA SER A 283 -4.82 0.98 7.44
C SER A 283 -6.31 1.25 7.26
N LYS A 284 -6.70 2.09 6.30
CA LYS A 284 -8.12 2.43 6.03
C LYS A 284 -8.97 1.22 5.63
N TYR A 285 -8.44 0.34 4.77
CA TYR A 285 -9.22 -0.76 4.19
C TYR A 285 -9.07 -2.10 4.91
N HIS A 286 -7.94 -2.35 5.58
CA HIS A 286 -7.70 -3.56 6.36
C HIS A 286 -7.73 -3.32 7.88
N GLY A 287 -7.92 -2.07 8.29
CA GLY A 287 -8.17 -1.70 9.67
C GLY A 287 -6.99 -2.02 10.60
N PRO A 288 -7.29 -2.50 11.81
CA PRO A 288 -6.27 -2.86 12.80
C PRO A 288 -5.32 -3.99 12.35
N SER A 289 -5.74 -4.88 11.43
CA SER A 289 -4.88 -5.99 10.95
C SER A 289 -3.65 -5.51 10.21
N ALA A 290 -3.76 -4.47 9.38
CA ALA A 290 -2.63 -3.87 8.70
C ALA A 290 -1.89 -2.91 9.62
N THR A 291 -2.63 -2.14 10.42
CA THR A 291 -2.08 -1.07 11.26
C THR A 291 -1.13 -1.59 12.35
N ALA A 292 -1.56 -2.61 13.12
CA ALA A 292 -0.78 -3.10 14.26
C ALA A 292 0.60 -3.69 13.87
N PRO A 293 0.75 -4.50 12.80
CA PRO A 293 2.05 -4.92 12.29
C PRO A 293 2.97 -3.75 11.90
N LEU A 294 2.45 -2.73 11.21
CA LEU A 294 3.23 -1.56 10.79
C LEU A 294 3.80 -0.81 12.00
N LEU A 295 2.96 -0.56 13.01
CA LEU A 295 3.39 0.08 14.25
C LEU A 295 4.47 -0.72 14.97
N ARG A 296 4.31 -2.05 15.08
CA ARG A 296 5.30 -2.94 15.70
C ARG A 296 6.63 -2.98 14.95
N GLN A 297 6.63 -2.68 13.66
CA GLN A 297 7.85 -2.56 12.84
C GLN A 297 8.51 -1.18 12.97
N GLY A 298 7.98 -0.32 13.84
CA GLY A 298 8.52 1.00 14.11
C GLY A 298 8.08 2.06 13.10
N LEU A 299 6.89 1.91 12.50
CA LEU A 299 6.34 2.93 11.58
C LEU A 299 6.38 4.31 12.21
N LEU A 300 5.83 4.47 13.42
CA LEU A 300 5.73 5.76 14.10
C LEU A 300 7.13 6.37 14.36
N ARG A 301 8.08 5.57 14.82
CA ARG A 301 9.48 6.02 14.98
C ARG A 301 10.08 6.46 13.64
N SER A 302 9.84 5.70 12.58
CA SER A 302 10.36 5.99 11.25
C SER A 302 9.75 7.27 10.66
N VAL A 303 8.47 7.56 10.93
CA VAL A 303 7.80 8.80 10.53
C VAL A 303 8.50 10.01 11.16
N LEU A 304 8.86 9.92 12.43
CA LEU A 304 9.56 11.02 13.12
C LEU A 304 11.01 11.18 12.67
N GLN A 305 11.67 10.10 12.29
CA GLN A 305 13.01 10.17 11.69
C GLN A 305 13.01 10.87 10.32
N ALA A 306 11.87 10.92 9.63
CA ALA A 306 11.73 11.59 8.34
C ALA A 306 11.80 13.12 8.42
N VAL A 307 11.89 13.73 9.62
CA VAL A 307 11.89 15.19 9.80
C VAL A 307 13.03 15.87 9.03
N GLU A 308 14.23 15.29 8.99
CA GLU A 308 15.34 15.85 8.21
C GLU A 308 15.06 15.84 6.70
N ILE A 309 14.29 14.87 6.23
CA ILE A 309 13.91 14.72 4.82
C ILE A 309 12.84 15.75 4.45
N ILE A 310 11.94 16.09 5.39
CA ILE A 310 10.98 17.18 5.23
C ILE A 310 11.73 18.51 5.03
N ALA A 311 12.70 18.80 5.90
CA ALA A 311 13.51 20.01 5.77
C ALA A 311 14.26 20.08 4.42
N TYR A 312 14.75 18.94 3.93
CA TYR A 312 15.35 18.85 2.60
C TYR A 312 14.34 19.17 1.47
N GLU A 313 13.13 18.58 1.51
CA GLU A 313 12.08 18.85 0.52
C GLU A 313 11.67 20.32 0.51
N GLU A 314 11.50 20.92 1.69
CA GLU A 314 11.14 22.34 1.85
C GLU A 314 12.23 23.26 1.31
N ALA A 315 13.52 22.94 1.54
CA ALA A 315 14.63 23.72 1.00
C ALA A 315 14.75 23.62 -0.53
N GLY A 316 14.34 22.49 -1.13
CA GLY A 316 14.39 22.25 -2.57
C GLY A 316 13.15 22.70 -3.34
N SER A 317 12.01 22.86 -2.65
CA SER A 317 10.74 23.25 -3.26
C SER A 317 10.76 24.74 -3.60
N GLY A 318 11.06 25.07 -4.86
CA GLY A 318 10.87 26.42 -5.39
C GLY A 318 9.43 26.90 -5.20
N LYS A 319 9.20 28.22 -5.32
CA LYS A 319 7.88 28.87 -5.08
C LYS A 319 6.71 28.31 -5.92
N ASP A 320 7.00 27.51 -6.95
CA ASP A 320 6.05 26.96 -7.91
C ASP A 320 5.49 25.57 -7.53
N ALA A 321 5.84 25.01 -6.37
CA ALA A 321 5.41 23.66 -5.93
C ALA A 321 3.92 23.54 -5.48
N ARG A 322 3.01 24.36 -6.00
CA ARG A 322 1.68 24.61 -5.40
C ARG A 322 0.60 23.53 -5.61
N ALA A 323 0.89 22.39 -6.25
CA ALA A 323 -0.15 21.42 -6.58
C ALA A 323 -0.07 20.07 -5.82
N SER A 324 1.08 19.67 -5.30
CA SER A 324 1.23 18.34 -4.66
C SER A 324 1.37 18.44 -3.15
N PRO A 325 0.71 17.58 -2.35
CA PRO A 325 0.92 17.53 -0.91
C PRO A 325 2.41 17.28 -0.59
N THR A 326 2.92 18.03 0.38
CA THR A 326 4.29 17.85 0.89
C THR A 326 4.44 16.50 1.58
N LEU A 327 5.68 16.03 1.76
CA LEU A 327 5.96 14.81 2.52
C LEU A 327 5.43 14.95 3.96
N ALA A 328 5.56 16.13 4.57
CA ALA A 328 4.99 16.42 5.89
C ALA A 328 3.47 16.16 5.93
N GLN A 329 2.73 16.58 4.89
CA GLN A 329 1.30 16.32 4.79
C GLN A 329 0.99 14.82 4.62
N TRP A 330 1.76 14.10 3.80
CA TRP A 330 1.59 12.66 3.62
C TRP A 330 1.85 11.88 4.92
N LEU A 331 2.89 12.26 5.66
CA LEU A 331 3.21 11.69 6.96
C LEU A 331 2.14 12.04 8.01
N ALA A 332 1.62 13.28 7.99
CA ALA A 332 0.51 13.70 8.84
C ALA A 332 -0.76 12.84 8.58
N ASN A 333 -1.06 12.59 7.30
CA ASN A 333 -2.21 11.79 6.90
C ASN A 333 -2.13 10.32 7.37
N LEU A 334 -0.94 9.81 7.69
CA LEU A 334 -0.80 8.47 8.30
C LEU A 334 -1.41 8.40 9.70
N PHE A 335 -1.47 9.50 10.44
CA PHE A 335 -2.02 9.51 11.79
C PHE A 335 -3.55 9.44 11.83
N LEU A 336 -4.22 9.90 10.78
CA LEU A 336 -5.69 9.87 10.69
C LEU A 336 -6.26 8.46 10.91
N PRO A 337 -5.86 7.43 10.13
CA PRO A 337 -6.34 6.07 10.39
C PRO A 337 -5.75 5.44 11.65
N LEU A 338 -4.67 5.96 12.25
CA LEU A 338 -4.16 5.41 13.51
C LEU A 338 -5.12 5.72 14.66
N GLY A 339 -5.63 6.95 14.73
CA GLY A 339 -6.50 7.40 15.82
C GLY A 339 -7.80 6.60 15.88
N THR A 340 -8.41 6.32 14.73
CA THR A 340 -9.65 5.53 14.64
C THR A 340 -9.50 4.10 15.19
N TYR A 341 -8.27 3.63 15.38
CA TYR A 341 -7.97 2.29 15.87
C TYR A 341 -7.38 2.26 17.29
N PHE A 342 -7.43 3.36 18.05
CA PHE A 342 -6.93 3.38 19.43
C PHE A 342 -7.79 2.59 20.41
N CYS A 343 -9.03 2.28 20.07
CA CYS A 343 -9.84 1.35 20.84
C CYS A 343 -9.32 -0.10 20.81
N TYR A 344 -8.41 -0.43 19.88
CA TYR A 344 -7.80 -1.75 19.82
C TYR A 344 -6.48 -1.78 20.59
N HIS A 345 -6.37 -2.71 21.54
CA HIS A 345 -5.19 -2.85 22.39
C HIS A 345 -3.90 -3.03 21.56
N ARG A 346 -3.99 -3.75 20.44
CA ARG A 346 -2.85 -4.04 19.56
C ARG A 346 -2.33 -2.85 18.78
N VAL A 347 -3.11 -1.76 18.69
CA VAL A 347 -2.72 -0.52 18.02
C VAL A 347 -2.26 0.49 19.06
N LEU A 348 -3.04 0.68 20.13
CA LEU A 348 -2.74 1.64 21.19
C LEU A 348 -1.41 1.35 21.89
N ASP A 349 -1.15 0.10 22.27
CA ASP A 349 0.06 -0.25 23.03
C ASP A 349 1.36 0.05 22.28
N PRO A 350 1.53 -0.37 21.00
CA PRO A 350 2.69 0.03 20.21
C PRO A 350 2.85 1.55 20.08
N VAL A 351 1.76 2.30 19.96
CA VAL A 351 1.81 3.77 19.92
C VAL A 351 2.33 4.32 21.24
N LEU A 352 1.70 3.97 22.37
CA LEU A 352 2.12 4.42 23.70
C LEU A 352 3.56 4.03 24.03
N GLN A 353 3.98 2.83 23.62
CA GLN A 353 5.37 2.38 23.78
C GLN A 353 6.32 3.25 22.96
N THR A 354 5.97 3.55 21.71
CA THR A 354 6.78 4.43 20.86
C THR A 354 6.84 5.86 21.42
N LEU A 355 5.72 6.41 21.92
CA LEU A 355 5.68 7.72 22.59
C LEU A 355 6.62 7.78 23.80
N LYS A 356 6.65 6.72 24.62
CA LYS A 356 7.61 6.59 25.74
C LYS A 356 9.06 6.53 25.27
N GLU A 357 9.33 5.86 24.14
CA GLU A 357 10.66 5.80 23.54
C GLU A 357 11.10 7.17 23.03
N ILE A 358 10.23 7.91 22.35
CA ILE A 358 10.49 9.27 21.86
C ILE A 358 10.79 10.20 23.03
N ALA A 359 10.01 10.15 24.11
CA ALA A 359 10.26 10.94 25.31
C ALA A 359 11.63 10.64 25.97
N ARG A 360 12.19 9.43 25.73
CA ARG A 360 13.51 9.02 26.23
C ARG A 360 14.65 9.29 25.25
N ASP A 361 14.36 9.60 23.99
CA ASP A 361 15.34 9.83 22.92
C ASP A 361 15.33 11.32 22.53
N PRO A 362 16.23 12.15 23.10
CA PRO A 362 16.23 13.59 22.87
C PRO A 362 16.39 13.95 21.38
N SER A 363 17.04 13.10 20.58
CA SER A 363 17.27 13.37 19.16
C SER A 363 15.96 13.37 18.36
N LEU A 364 15.07 12.43 18.64
CA LEU A 364 13.76 12.32 17.99
C LEU A 364 12.82 13.44 18.46
N ALA A 365 12.80 13.71 19.77
CA ALA A 365 11.99 14.77 20.34
C ALA A 365 12.42 16.15 19.80
N GLN A 366 13.73 16.43 19.78
CA GLN A 366 14.25 17.72 19.31
C GLN A 366 13.94 17.97 17.84
N GLY A 367 14.07 16.95 16.97
CA GLY A 367 13.74 17.08 15.56
C GLY A 367 12.30 17.54 15.36
N LEU A 368 11.35 16.90 16.04
CA LEU A 368 9.93 17.29 15.94
C LEU A 368 9.66 18.67 16.57
N HIS A 369 10.25 18.96 17.74
CA HIS A 369 10.07 20.26 18.40
C HIS A 369 10.65 21.43 17.60
N SER A 370 11.71 21.20 16.82
CA SER A 370 12.28 22.23 15.93
C SER A 370 11.40 22.56 14.72
N GLN A 371 10.38 21.74 14.44
CA GLN A 371 9.44 22.03 13.35
C GLN A 371 8.53 23.22 13.72
N PRO A 372 8.20 24.09 12.75
CA PRO A 372 7.25 25.18 12.97
C PRO A 372 5.92 24.67 13.50
N GLU A 373 5.21 25.46 14.31
CA GLU A 373 3.85 25.13 14.77
C GLU A 373 2.85 24.95 13.61
N SER A 374 3.15 25.53 12.44
CA SER A 374 2.36 25.35 11.22
C SER A 374 2.61 24.01 10.52
N CYS A 375 3.67 23.26 10.88
CA CYS A 375 4.02 21.99 10.23
C CYS A 375 2.91 20.95 10.41
N PRO A 376 2.33 20.40 9.31
CA PRO A 376 1.24 19.43 9.40
C PRO A 376 1.59 18.20 10.23
N LEU A 377 2.84 17.72 10.12
CA LEU A 377 3.30 16.54 10.84
C LEU A 377 3.30 16.77 12.36
N LYS A 378 3.79 17.92 12.82
CA LYS A 378 3.83 18.27 14.25
C LYS A 378 2.43 18.34 14.83
N LYS A 379 1.52 19.08 14.18
CA LYS A 379 0.11 19.18 14.60
C LYS A 379 -0.57 17.81 14.69
N ALA A 380 -0.37 16.95 13.68
CA ALA A 380 -0.94 15.61 13.67
C ALA A 380 -0.36 14.74 14.80
N PHE A 381 0.94 14.85 15.06
CA PHE A 381 1.61 14.13 16.14
C PHE A 381 1.15 14.59 17.54
N ASP A 382 1.00 15.89 17.77
CA ASP A 382 0.54 16.40 19.07
C ASP A 382 -0.90 15.95 19.32
N LYS A 383 -1.77 16.11 18.33
CA LYS A 383 -3.17 15.65 18.39
C LYS A 383 -3.27 14.15 18.69
N ILE A 384 -2.50 13.33 17.97
CA ILE A 384 -2.58 11.87 18.16
C ILE A 384 -1.98 11.44 19.51
N SER A 385 -0.95 12.14 20.01
CA SER A 385 -0.31 11.82 21.29
C SER A 385 -1.22 12.13 22.48
N THR A 386 -1.91 13.27 22.42
CA THR A 386 -2.95 13.62 23.39
C THR A 386 -4.07 12.59 23.37
N TYR A 387 -4.61 12.29 22.19
CA TYR A 387 -5.70 11.33 22.05
C TYR A 387 -5.32 9.91 22.51
N ALA A 388 -4.10 9.44 22.18
CA ALA A 388 -3.61 8.16 22.68
C ALA A 388 -3.55 8.11 24.21
N SER A 389 -3.20 9.23 24.85
CA SER A 389 -3.13 9.34 26.31
C SER A 389 -4.52 9.32 26.94
N GLU A 390 -5.49 10.03 26.37
CA GLU A 390 -6.90 10.02 26.81
C GLU A 390 -7.50 8.61 26.71
N ILE A 391 -7.32 7.93 25.57
CA ILE A 391 -7.82 6.55 25.40
C ILE A 391 -7.13 5.58 26.36
N LYS A 392 -5.84 5.80 26.67
CA LYS A 392 -5.13 5.02 27.69
C LYS A 392 -5.75 5.18 29.07
N GLU A 393 -6.11 6.40 29.48
CA GLU A 393 -6.74 6.66 30.78
C GLU A 393 -8.11 5.98 30.89
N LEU A 394 -8.92 6.09 29.85
CA LEU A 394 -10.22 5.41 29.76
C LEU A 394 -10.05 3.89 29.83
N ARG A 395 -9.00 3.36 29.21
CA ARG A 395 -8.69 1.94 29.28
C ARG A 395 -8.21 1.51 30.67
N ASP A 396 -7.35 2.29 31.31
CA ASP A 396 -6.91 2.02 32.68
C ASP A 396 -8.11 2.01 33.64
N GLU A 397 -9.11 2.86 33.41
CA GLU A 397 -10.38 2.87 34.13
C GLU A 397 -11.21 1.61 33.87
N PHE A 398 -11.43 1.24 32.61
CA PHE A 398 -12.09 -0.03 32.23
C PHE A 398 -11.42 -1.25 32.88
N GLU A 399 -10.09 -1.30 32.86
CA GLU A 399 -9.30 -2.36 33.49
C GLU A 399 -9.49 -2.38 35.02
N SER A 400 -9.61 -1.19 35.64
CA SER A 400 -9.84 -1.06 37.08
C SER A 400 -11.23 -1.53 37.53
N GLU A 401 -12.23 -1.52 36.64
CA GLU A 401 -13.56 -2.07 36.89
C GLU A 401 -13.60 -3.61 36.89
N GLY A 402 -12.47 -4.27 36.54
CA GLY A 402 -12.35 -5.73 36.54
C GLY A 402 -13.18 -6.41 35.44
N LEU A 403 -13.43 -5.71 34.33
CA LEU A 403 -14.25 -6.19 33.23
C LEU A 403 -13.52 -7.18 32.31
N ILE A 404 -12.18 -7.27 32.40
CA ILE A 404 -11.39 -8.21 31.58
C ILE A 404 -11.50 -9.64 32.11
N ILE A 405 -11.96 -10.54 31.25
CA ILE A 405 -12.11 -11.96 31.54
C ILE A 405 -10.86 -12.74 31.10
N CYS A 406 -10.29 -13.55 32.00
CA CYS A 406 -9.20 -14.46 31.65
C CYS A 406 -9.68 -15.50 30.63
N ALA A 407 -8.90 -15.70 29.57
CA ALA A 407 -9.21 -16.64 28.51
C ALA A 407 -9.08 -18.12 28.90
N ASN A 408 -8.31 -18.44 29.94
CA ASN A 408 -8.24 -19.82 30.43
C ASN A 408 -9.60 -20.22 31.03
N PRO A 409 -10.35 -21.18 30.44
CA PRO A 409 -11.67 -21.57 30.90
C PRO A 409 -11.67 -22.12 32.33
N GLU A 410 -10.55 -22.71 32.76
CA GLU A 410 -10.38 -23.28 34.11
C GLU A 410 -9.84 -22.27 35.13
N CYS A 411 -9.80 -20.98 34.78
CA CYS A 411 -9.35 -19.95 35.71
C CYS A 411 -10.41 -19.74 36.80
N THR A 412 -10.07 -20.01 38.05
CA THR A 412 -10.95 -19.77 39.20
C THR A 412 -11.26 -18.30 39.44
N GLN A 413 -10.48 -17.40 38.83
CA GLN A 413 -10.69 -15.94 38.86
C GLN A 413 -11.43 -15.43 37.63
N ARG A 414 -11.91 -16.32 36.74
CA ARG A 414 -12.64 -15.93 35.54
C ARG A 414 -13.96 -15.27 35.92
N GLY A 415 -14.19 -14.05 35.46
CA GLY A 415 -15.43 -13.30 35.71
C GLY A 415 -15.58 -12.76 37.14
N ILE A 416 -14.60 -12.98 38.02
CA ILE A 416 -14.63 -12.38 39.35
C ILE A 416 -14.08 -10.96 39.24
N ARG A 417 -14.92 -9.96 39.53
CA ARG A 417 -14.51 -8.56 39.76
C ARG A 417 -13.72 -8.45 41.06
N THR A 418 -12.58 -9.14 41.15
CA THR A 418 -11.68 -8.91 42.26
C THR A 418 -11.05 -7.55 42.03
N GLY A 419 -11.27 -6.57 42.91
CA GLY A 419 -10.53 -5.30 42.92
C GLY A 419 -9.00 -5.43 43.08
N CYS A 420 -8.48 -6.65 42.94
CA CYS A 420 -7.07 -6.95 42.78
C CYS A 420 -6.62 -6.50 41.38
N LYS A 421 -5.67 -5.56 41.36
CA LYS A 421 -4.95 -5.11 40.16
C LYS A 421 -4.08 -6.23 39.59
N PHE A 422 -4.68 -7.28 39.04
CA PHE A 422 -3.93 -8.27 38.28
C PHE A 422 -3.41 -7.58 37.01
N ARG A 423 -2.09 -7.64 36.79
CA ARG A 423 -1.52 -7.26 35.49
C ARG A 423 -1.86 -8.35 34.50
N TYR A 424 -2.95 -8.15 33.77
CA TYR A 424 -3.31 -9.00 32.66
C TYR A 424 -2.15 -9.09 31.66
N GLN A 425 -1.91 -10.29 31.14
CA GLN A 425 -0.86 -10.59 30.19
C GLN A 425 -1.46 -11.12 28.90
N GLN A 426 -1.04 -10.54 27.79
CA GLN A 426 -1.39 -11.05 26.47
C GLN A 426 -0.47 -12.20 26.07
N CYS A 427 -0.99 -13.13 25.27
CA CYS A 427 -0.14 -14.09 24.58
C CYS A 427 0.88 -13.34 23.71
N SER A 428 2.18 -13.53 23.95
CA SER A 428 3.24 -12.82 23.22
C SER A 428 3.26 -13.13 21.72
N ARG A 429 2.67 -14.27 21.31
CA ARG A 429 2.63 -14.72 19.91
C ARG A 429 1.41 -14.16 19.17
N CYS A 430 0.18 -14.52 19.58
CA CYS A 430 -1.01 -14.02 18.87
C CYS A 430 -1.47 -12.63 19.34
N GLN A 431 -1.16 -12.22 20.58
CA GLN A 431 -1.68 -11.01 21.23
C GLN A 431 -3.22 -10.91 21.21
N ALA A 432 -3.90 -12.04 21.00
CA ALA A 432 -5.37 -12.11 20.96
C ALA A 432 -5.98 -12.43 22.31
N THR A 433 -5.20 -13.11 23.13
CA THR A 433 -5.72 -13.86 24.26
C THR A 433 -5.09 -13.32 25.53
N ILE A 434 -5.94 -12.98 26.50
CA ILE A 434 -5.55 -12.30 27.74
C ILE A 434 -5.67 -13.27 28.92
N TYR A 435 -4.66 -13.27 29.77
CA TYR A 435 -4.56 -14.13 30.95
C TYR A 435 -4.29 -13.30 32.20
N CYS A 436 -4.85 -13.65 33.36
CA CYS A 436 -4.55 -12.94 34.60
C CYS A 436 -3.10 -13.20 35.07
N PRO A 437 -2.66 -14.45 35.34
CA PRO A 437 -1.24 -14.77 35.47
C PRO A 437 -0.73 -15.73 34.38
N ARG A 438 0.60 -15.76 34.24
CA ARG A 438 1.33 -16.66 33.31
C ARG A 438 1.00 -18.15 33.48
N ARG A 439 0.57 -18.59 34.67
CA ARG A 439 0.10 -19.98 34.89
C ARG A 439 -1.16 -20.30 34.07
N CYS A 440 -2.08 -19.35 33.93
CA CYS A 440 -3.30 -19.53 33.13
C CYS A 440 -2.95 -19.62 31.65
N GLN A 441 -2.02 -18.79 31.17
CA GLN A 441 -1.50 -18.89 29.80
C GLN A 441 -0.88 -20.27 29.53
N ARG A 442 0.00 -20.76 30.43
CA ARG A 442 0.65 -22.08 30.25
C ARG A 442 -0.37 -23.21 30.20
N ARG A 443 -1.35 -23.19 31.10
CA ARG A 443 -2.41 -24.21 31.16
C ARG A 443 -3.27 -24.17 29.90
N ASP A 444 -3.70 -22.99 29.48
CA ASP A 444 -4.47 -22.82 28.26
C ASP A 444 -3.70 -23.24 26.99
N TRP A 445 -2.39 -22.95 26.96
CA TRP A 445 -1.47 -23.37 25.90
C TRP A 445 -1.35 -24.89 25.79
N GLN A 446 -1.28 -25.59 26.93
CA GLN A 446 -1.06 -27.04 26.99
C GLN A 446 -2.36 -27.86 26.90
N VAL A 447 -3.41 -27.43 27.58
CA VAL A 447 -4.63 -28.23 27.81
C VAL A 447 -5.77 -27.78 26.89
N ASN A 448 -5.96 -26.49 26.69
CA ASN A 448 -7.16 -25.94 26.04
C ASN A 448 -6.94 -25.57 24.57
N ASN A 449 -5.93 -26.18 23.94
CA ASN A 449 -5.65 -26.07 22.51
C ASN A 449 -5.34 -24.63 22.03
N HIS A 450 -4.95 -23.71 22.93
CA HIS A 450 -4.60 -22.35 22.51
C HIS A 450 -3.38 -22.34 21.59
N ARG A 451 -2.45 -23.30 21.70
CA ARG A 451 -1.32 -23.43 20.75
C ARG A 451 -1.78 -23.51 19.30
N LYS A 452 -2.75 -24.38 19.00
CA LYS A 452 -3.29 -24.56 17.65
C LYS A 452 -4.03 -23.31 17.18
N LYS A 453 -4.91 -22.75 18.02
CA LYS A 453 -5.60 -21.48 17.72
C LYS A 453 -4.63 -20.32 17.49
N CYS A 454 -3.57 -20.25 18.29
CA CYS A 454 -2.51 -19.25 18.14
C CYS A 454 -1.75 -19.45 16.83
N GLU A 455 -1.48 -20.70 16.45
CA GLU A 455 -0.86 -21.03 15.16
C GLU A 455 -1.78 -20.64 14.01
N GLU A 456 -3.08 -20.96 14.04
CA GLU A 456 -4.06 -20.54 13.05
C GLU A 456 -4.12 -19.01 12.90
N VAL A 457 -4.19 -18.28 14.02
CA VAL A 457 -4.15 -16.80 14.03
C VAL A 457 -2.84 -16.25 13.47
N CYS A 458 -1.72 -16.97 13.62
CA CYS A 458 -0.41 -16.53 13.14
C CYS A 458 -0.05 -17.00 11.72
N GLN A 459 -0.54 -18.16 11.30
CA GLN A 459 -0.33 -18.84 10.01
C GLN A 459 -1.38 -18.46 8.98
N GLY A 460 -2.38 -17.67 9.34
CA GLY A 460 -3.21 -16.92 8.40
C GLY A 460 -2.36 -16.01 7.51
N ILE A 461 -1.69 -16.61 6.54
CA ILE A 461 -0.83 -16.01 5.53
C ILE A 461 -1.74 -15.53 4.42
N GLY A 462 -1.92 -14.22 4.33
CA GLY A 462 -2.82 -13.57 3.39
C GLY A 462 -3.92 -12.84 4.13
N LEU A 463 -3.60 -11.65 4.66
CA LEU A 463 -4.58 -10.69 5.16
C LEU A 463 -5.66 -11.28 6.09
N VAL A 464 -5.33 -12.30 6.89
CA VAL A 464 -6.36 -13.00 7.67
C VAL A 464 -7.05 -12.03 8.61
N LYS A 465 -8.39 -12.06 8.50
CA LYS A 465 -9.40 -11.39 9.32
C LYS A 465 -8.82 -11.05 10.68
N TYR A 466 -8.65 -9.76 10.96
CA TYR A 466 -8.44 -9.30 12.33
C TYR A 466 -9.59 -9.86 13.18
N THR A 467 -9.34 -10.91 13.96
CA THR A 467 -10.33 -11.33 14.95
C THR A 467 -10.20 -10.35 16.10
N LEU A 468 -11.19 -9.48 16.23
CA LEU A 468 -11.43 -8.72 17.45
C LEU A 468 -11.27 -9.65 18.63
N THR A 469 -10.51 -9.23 19.63
CA THR A 469 -10.46 -9.97 20.86
C THR A 469 -11.72 -9.70 21.66
N ASP A 470 -12.13 -10.64 22.51
CA ASP A 470 -13.25 -10.41 23.43
C ASP A 470 -13.01 -9.15 24.29
N VAL A 471 -11.75 -8.84 24.57
CA VAL A 471 -11.37 -7.66 25.35
C VAL A 471 -11.50 -6.38 24.53
N ASP A 472 -11.14 -6.39 23.23
CA ASP A 472 -11.40 -5.24 22.36
C ASP A 472 -12.92 -4.99 22.29
N LEU A 473 -13.74 -6.05 22.13
CA LEU A 473 -15.20 -5.94 22.12
C LEU A 473 -15.77 -5.36 23.42
N GLN A 474 -15.36 -5.90 24.56
CA GLN A 474 -15.80 -5.44 25.89
C GLN A 474 -15.37 -3.99 26.15
N PHE A 475 -14.14 -3.63 25.78
CA PHE A 475 -13.66 -2.26 25.94
C PHE A 475 -14.44 -1.30 25.05
N MET A 476 -14.66 -1.63 23.77
CA MET A 476 -15.42 -0.76 22.89
C MET A 476 -16.88 -0.61 23.33
N GLU A 477 -17.51 -1.68 23.82
CA GLU A 477 -18.86 -1.62 24.40
C GLU A 477 -18.92 -0.71 25.63
N TRP A 478 -17.99 -0.93 26.59
CA TRP A 478 -17.89 -0.09 27.78
C TRP A 478 -17.61 1.37 27.42
N PHE A 479 -16.68 1.61 26.49
CA PHE A 479 -16.31 2.94 26.02
C PHE A 479 -17.51 3.64 25.40
N ALA A 480 -18.30 2.93 24.58
CA ALA A 480 -19.51 3.48 23.99
C ALA A 480 -20.58 3.81 25.02
N LEU A 481 -20.85 2.91 25.97
CA LEU A 481 -21.79 3.16 27.05
C LEU A 481 -21.36 4.33 27.93
N ARG A 482 -20.07 4.45 28.21
CA ARG A 482 -19.51 5.57 28.98
C ARG A 482 -19.67 6.89 28.22
N HIS A 483 -19.31 6.90 26.94
CA HIS A 483 -19.42 8.09 26.11
C HIS A 483 -20.88 8.58 26.03
N ILE A 484 -21.83 7.67 25.82
CA ILE A 484 -23.27 7.95 25.85
C ILE A 484 -23.69 8.55 27.21
N ARG A 485 -23.22 8.00 28.33
CA ARG A 485 -23.55 8.53 29.66
C ARG A 485 -22.99 9.94 29.88
N LEU A 486 -21.77 10.21 29.43
CA LEU A 486 -21.13 11.52 29.59
C LEU A 486 -21.78 12.59 28.71
N HIS A 487 -22.25 12.21 27.52
CA HIS A 487 -22.86 13.10 26.55
C HIS A 487 -24.39 13.03 26.54
N TRP A 488 -24.99 12.35 27.52
CA TRP A 488 -26.42 12.06 27.58
C TRP A 488 -27.30 13.32 27.46
N ASP A 489 -26.87 14.45 28.03
CA ASP A 489 -27.60 15.72 27.94
C ASP A 489 -27.57 16.34 26.53
N SER A 490 -26.46 16.17 25.81
CA SER A 490 -26.33 16.56 24.39
C SER A 490 -27.10 15.59 23.48
N GLU A 491 -27.17 14.32 23.88
CA GLU A 491 -27.93 13.28 23.19
C GLU A 491 -29.44 13.46 23.38
N LEU A 492 -29.90 13.90 24.56
CA LEU A 492 -31.27 14.33 24.81
C LEU A 492 -31.69 15.46 23.88
N MET A 493 -30.78 16.38 23.55
CA MET A 493 -31.03 17.42 22.54
C MET A 493 -31.18 16.83 21.14
N ILE A 494 -30.29 15.92 20.73
CA ILE A 494 -30.41 15.21 19.44
C ILE A 494 -31.70 14.40 19.37
N GLN A 495 -32.06 13.68 20.44
CA GLN A 495 -33.30 12.91 20.53
C GLN A 495 -34.53 13.81 20.48
N ARG A 496 -34.52 14.99 21.12
CA ARG A 496 -35.61 15.96 21.00
C ARG A 496 -35.75 16.49 19.58
N SER A 497 -34.65 16.83 18.92
CA SER A 497 -34.66 17.24 17.50
C SER A 497 -35.17 16.11 16.59
N LEU A 498 -34.84 14.86 16.88
CA LEU A 498 -35.33 13.69 16.14
C LEU A 498 -36.81 13.41 16.42
N GLN A 499 -37.27 13.56 17.66
CA GLN A 499 -38.69 13.45 18.02
C GLN A 499 -39.50 14.54 17.32
N GLN A 500 -38.99 15.77 17.24
CA GLN A 500 -39.62 16.85 16.50
C GLN A 500 -39.71 16.54 15.00
N ALA A 501 -38.61 16.07 14.39
CA ALA A 501 -38.61 15.65 12.98
C ALA A 501 -39.56 14.46 12.71
N ARG A 502 -39.75 13.56 13.69
CA ARG A 502 -40.73 12.46 13.58
C ARG A 502 -42.17 12.95 13.67
N GLN A 503 -42.47 13.88 14.58
CA GLN A 503 -43.79 14.51 14.67
C GLN A 503 -44.16 15.22 13.36
N GLU A 504 -43.17 15.82 12.70
CA GLU A 504 -43.34 16.46 11.39
C GLU A 504 -43.55 15.46 10.24
N ASN A 505 -42.92 14.28 10.29
CA ASN A 505 -42.94 13.30 9.20
C ASN A 505 -43.94 12.13 9.39
N GLY A 506 -44.56 11.98 10.56
CA GLY A 506 -45.60 10.97 10.82
C GLY A 506 -45.13 9.51 10.84
N THR A 507 -43.83 9.24 10.92
CA THR A 507 -43.28 7.86 10.91
C THR A 507 -43.15 7.29 12.33
N THR A 508 -43.62 6.06 12.53
CA THR A 508 -43.56 5.31 13.80
C THR A 508 -42.35 4.38 13.89
N ASP A 509 -41.39 4.47 12.97
CA ASP A 509 -40.27 3.53 12.90
C ASP A 509 -39.31 3.64 14.08
N THR A 510 -38.83 2.49 14.52
CA THR A 510 -37.79 2.38 15.54
C THR A 510 -36.51 3.01 15.00
N SER A 511 -35.96 4.02 15.68
CA SER A 511 -34.63 4.55 15.32
C SER A 511 -33.54 3.80 16.03
N VAL A 512 -32.46 3.61 15.29
CA VAL A 512 -31.19 3.07 15.74
C VAL A 512 -30.21 4.22 15.83
N LEU A 513 -29.62 4.40 17.00
CA LEU A 513 -28.48 5.29 17.17
C LEU A 513 -27.22 4.51 16.81
N ILE A 514 -26.49 4.99 15.81
CA ILE A 514 -25.17 4.47 15.44
C ILE A 514 -24.13 5.45 15.97
N VAL A 515 -23.24 4.96 16.84
CA VAL A 515 -22.05 5.72 17.24
C VAL A 515 -20.88 5.28 16.36
N ASP A 516 -20.45 6.17 15.46
CA ASP A 516 -19.39 5.90 14.51
C ASP A 516 -18.03 6.43 15.01
N TYR A 517 -17.23 5.54 15.59
CA TYR A 517 -15.85 5.83 16.03
C TYR A 517 -14.84 5.85 14.88
N CYS A 518 -15.26 5.58 13.64
CA CYS A 518 -14.39 5.46 12.48
C CYS A 518 -14.52 6.66 11.51
N ARG A 519 -15.36 7.65 11.80
CA ARG A 519 -15.45 8.86 10.98
C ARG A 519 -14.22 9.74 11.21
N SER A 520 -13.50 9.99 10.12
CA SER A 520 -12.21 10.66 10.07
C SER A 520 -12.33 12.16 9.78
N ASP A 521 -13.44 12.79 10.16
CA ASP A 521 -13.50 14.25 10.04
C ASP A 521 -12.47 14.82 11.03
N ASP A 522 -11.91 16.00 10.75
CA ASP A 522 -10.77 16.55 11.51
C ASP A 522 -11.04 16.78 13.01
N THR A 523 -12.23 16.44 13.51
CA THR A 523 -12.57 16.34 14.92
C THR A 523 -12.59 14.86 15.32
N LEU A 524 -11.90 14.51 16.41
CA LEU A 524 -11.92 13.15 16.97
C LEU A 524 -13.27 12.83 17.65
N ASP A 525 -14.34 13.51 17.22
CA ASP A 525 -15.67 13.41 17.77
C ASP A 525 -16.38 12.21 17.13
N CYS A 526 -17.04 11.39 17.94
CA CYS A 526 -17.89 10.35 17.39
C CYS A 526 -19.10 10.98 16.69
N ALA A 527 -19.43 10.49 15.49
CA ALA A 527 -20.65 10.91 14.83
C ALA A 527 -21.82 10.06 15.35
N PHE A 528 -22.84 10.73 15.86
CA PHE A 528 -24.13 10.11 16.14
C PHE A 528 -24.96 10.13 14.85
N ILE A 529 -25.27 8.94 14.33
CA ILE A 529 -26.10 8.79 13.13
C ILE A 529 -27.38 8.07 13.56
N SER A 530 -28.50 8.78 13.53
CA SER A 530 -29.82 8.17 13.67
C SER A 530 -30.28 7.65 12.31
N VAL A 531 -30.65 6.37 12.25
CA VAL A 531 -31.29 5.75 11.07
C VAL A 531 -32.55 5.02 11.50
N THR A 532 -33.50 4.78 10.59
CA THR A 532 -34.61 3.86 10.89
C THR A 532 -34.11 2.42 10.94
N ALA A 533 -34.80 1.54 11.66
CA ALA A 533 -34.47 0.12 11.70
C ALA A 533 -34.53 -0.53 10.30
N GLU A 534 -35.43 -0.05 9.43
CA GLU A 534 -35.52 -0.48 8.04
C GLU A 534 -34.31 -0.01 7.22
N GLU A 535 -33.90 1.26 7.36
CA GLU A 535 -32.68 1.79 6.74
C GLU A 535 -31.45 1.04 7.22
N TYR A 536 -31.37 0.73 8.51
CA TYR A 536 -30.30 -0.06 9.10
C TYR A 536 -30.25 -1.47 8.51
N THR A 537 -31.40 -2.16 8.46
CA THR A 537 -31.52 -3.50 7.88
C THR A 537 -31.15 -3.49 6.40
N THR A 538 -31.65 -2.51 5.64
CA THR A 538 -31.36 -2.33 4.21
C THR A 538 -29.88 -2.05 3.98
N ARG A 539 -29.25 -1.19 4.79
CA ARG A 539 -27.81 -0.94 4.73
C ARG A 539 -27.02 -2.20 5.05
N THR A 540 -27.38 -2.92 6.09
CA THR A 540 -26.76 -4.19 6.50
C THR A 540 -26.85 -5.25 5.39
N ASP A 541 -28.04 -5.42 4.80
CA ASP A 541 -28.28 -6.37 3.72
C ASP A 541 -27.53 -5.99 2.44
N ASN A 542 -27.49 -4.70 2.10
CA ASN A 542 -26.70 -4.22 0.96
C ASN A 542 -25.21 -4.41 1.21
N LEU A 543 -24.72 -4.16 2.43
CA LEU A 543 -23.33 -4.40 2.82
C LEU A 543 -22.97 -5.89 2.71
N MET A 544 -23.83 -6.78 3.19
CA MET A 544 -23.67 -8.24 3.09
C MET A 544 -23.68 -8.72 1.62
N LYS A 545 -24.61 -8.23 0.79
CA LYS A 545 -24.73 -8.62 -0.63
C LYS A 545 -23.51 -8.20 -1.45
N VAL A 546 -22.95 -7.01 -1.22
CA VAL A 546 -21.74 -6.54 -1.93
C VAL A 546 -20.54 -7.41 -1.55
N SER A 547 -20.36 -7.71 -0.26
CA SER A 547 -19.26 -8.58 0.21
C SER A 547 -19.32 -9.99 -0.39
N CYS A 548 -20.51 -10.59 -0.42
CA CYS A 548 -20.69 -11.93 -0.98
C CYS A 548 -20.56 -11.99 -2.51
N ARG A 549 -20.89 -10.91 -3.23
CA ARG A 549 -20.62 -10.79 -4.67
C ARG A 549 -19.11 -10.68 -4.94
N GLU A 550 -18.42 -9.81 -4.20
CA GLU A 550 -16.97 -9.61 -4.34
C GLU A 550 -16.18 -10.91 -4.09
N LEU A 551 -16.55 -11.72 -3.07
CA LEU A 551 -15.89 -13.00 -2.78
C LEU A 551 -16.20 -14.10 -3.80
N ARG A 552 -17.43 -14.12 -4.34
CA ARG A 552 -17.82 -15.07 -5.40
C ARG A 552 -17.11 -14.75 -6.71
N ASP A 553 -16.99 -13.47 -7.05
CA ASP A 553 -16.27 -12.99 -8.24
C ASP A 553 -14.74 -13.24 -8.11
N GLN A 554 -14.22 -13.38 -6.88
CA GLN A 554 -12.83 -13.75 -6.58
C GLN A 554 -12.58 -15.27 -6.53
N GLY A 555 -13.60 -16.10 -6.76
CA GLY A 555 -13.44 -17.57 -6.73
C GLY A 555 -13.31 -18.16 -5.32
N HIS A 556 -13.70 -17.42 -4.28
CA HIS A 556 -13.68 -17.86 -2.88
C HIS A 556 -15.09 -17.89 -2.25
N PRO A 557 -16.06 -18.64 -2.83
CA PRO A 557 -17.43 -18.69 -2.30
C PRO A 557 -17.54 -19.31 -0.90
N GLU A 558 -16.57 -20.13 -0.48
CA GLU A 558 -16.47 -20.70 0.87
C GLU A 558 -16.17 -19.67 1.96
N ASP A 559 -15.60 -18.52 1.60
CA ASP A 559 -15.29 -17.43 2.52
C ASP A 559 -16.45 -16.42 2.66
N CYS A 560 -17.56 -16.62 1.93
CA CYS A 560 -18.74 -15.76 1.95
C CYS A 560 -19.30 -15.70 3.37
N PRO A 561 -19.46 -14.50 3.96
CA PRO A 561 -20.05 -14.37 5.28
C PRO A 561 -21.53 -14.79 5.34
N CYS A 562 -22.16 -15.29 4.28
CA CYS A 562 -23.54 -15.79 4.31
C CYS A 562 -23.68 -17.27 4.68
N THR A 563 -22.61 -17.96 5.11
CA THR A 563 -22.72 -19.31 5.68
C THR A 563 -23.67 -19.32 6.90
N VAL A 564 -24.29 -20.48 7.14
CA VAL A 564 -25.48 -20.71 8.00
C VAL A 564 -25.51 -19.95 9.34
N ASP A 565 -24.35 -19.70 9.98
CA ASP A 565 -24.24 -18.99 11.26
C ASP A 565 -24.59 -17.48 11.19
N ASN A 566 -24.43 -16.81 10.05
CA ASN A 566 -24.73 -15.37 9.92
C ASN A 566 -26.17 -15.09 9.44
N MET A 567 -26.85 -16.05 8.80
CA MET A 567 -28.29 -15.95 8.54
C MET A 567 -29.12 -16.11 9.84
N ALA A 568 -28.59 -16.87 10.82
CA ALA A 568 -29.16 -16.92 12.16
C ALA A 568 -29.14 -15.54 12.86
N HIS A 569 -28.22 -14.63 12.49
CA HIS A 569 -28.14 -13.28 13.05
C HIS A 569 -29.24 -12.33 12.55
N ALA A 570 -29.58 -12.33 11.26
CA ALA A 570 -30.69 -11.51 10.72
C ALA A 570 -32.06 -11.99 11.23
N SER A 571 -32.22 -13.29 11.47
CA SER A 571 -33.41 -13.84 12.14
C SER A 571 -33.48 -13.40 13.61
N LYS A 572 -32.33 -13.36 14.32
CA LYS A 572 -32.25 -12.89 15.70
C LYS A 572 -32.72 -11.43 15.85
N VAL A 573 -32.38 -10.53 14.93
CA VAL A 573 -32.86 -9.13 14.95
C VAL A 573 -34.39 -9.05 14.88
N LYS A 574 -35.04 -9.88 14.03
CA LYS A 574 -36.51 -9.95 13.94
C LYS A 574 -37.16 -10.58 15.17
N ASP A 575 -36.52 -11.56 15.79
CA ASP A 575 -37.01 -12.17 17.04
C ASP A 575 -36.78 -11.26 18.26
N MET A 576 -35.76 -10.39 18.23
CA MET A 576 -35.44 -9.42 19.27
C MET A 576 -36.30 -8.15 19.20
N GLN A 577 -36.73 -7.74 18.00
CA GLN A 577 -37.82 -6.75 17.82
C GLN A 577 -39.11 -7.16 18.56
N ARG A 578 -39.34 -8.47 18.73
CA ARG A 578 -40.49 -9.00 19.48
C ARG A 578 -40.27 -9.04 20.99
N ALA A 579 -39.02 -9.07 21.45
CA ALA A 579 -38.67 -9.26 22.86
C ALA A 579 -38.59 -7.95 23.68
N GLY A 580 -38.46 -6.79 23.02
CA GLY A 580 -38.54 -5.47 23.67
C GLY A 580 -37.44 -5.24 24.71
N PHE A 581 -36.30 -4.70 24.25
CA PHE A 581 -35.07 -4.29 24.99
C PHE A 581 -33.91 -5.30 24.91
N GLU A 582 -32.85 -4.91 24.19
CA GLU A 582 -31.45 -5.34 24.42
C GLU A 582 -30.50 -4.39 23.68
N VAL A 583 -29.40 -3.95 24.31
CA VAL A 583 -28.31 -3.24 23.63
C VAL A 583 -27.64 -4.23 22.67
N VAL A 584 -27.63 -3.93 21.37
CA VAL A 584 -27.01 -4.82 20.38
C VAL A 584 -25.74 -4.18 19.85
N VAL A 585 -24.60 -4.75 20.22
CA VAL A 585 -23.33 -4.38 19.60
C VAL A 585 -23.26 -5.04 18.22
N HIS A 586 -23.42 -4.26 17.14
CA HIS A 586 -23.21 -4.72 15.78
C HIS A 586 -21.81 -4.33 15.28
N ALA A 587 -20.81 -5.10 15.67
CA ALA A 587 -19.49 -5.01 15.06
C ALA A 587 -19.51 -5.55 13.62
N MET A 588 -19.91 -4.75 12.63
CA MET A 588 -19.89 -5.15 11.22
C MET A 588 -18.51 -4.94 10.58
N PHE A 589 -17.73 -6.02 10.50
CA PHE A 589 -16.43 -5.99 9.83
C PHE A 589 -16.53 -6.49 8.40
N ARG A 590 -16.32 -5.57 7.47
CA ARG A 590 -16.06 -5.90 6.07
C ARG A 590 -14.56 -6.23 5.91
N GLY A 591 -14.26 -7.37 5.30
CA GLY A 591 -12.98 -7.57 4.64
C GLY A 591 -12.96 -6.71 3.37
N GLY A 592 -12.68 -5.41 3.49
CA GLY A 592 -12.58 -4.47 2.37
C GLY A 592 -13.72 -3.44 2.33
N ARG A 593 -13.37 -2.17 2.51
CA ARG A 593 -14.22 -0.95 2.67
C ARG A 593 -14.79 -0.74 4.07
N ASN A 594 -14.09 0.13 4.82
CA ASN A 594 -14.43 0.69 6.12
C ASN A 594 -14.80 -0.37 7.18
N SER A 595 -13.84 -0.74 8.02
CA SER A 595 -14.14 -1.40 9.30
C SER A 595 -15.00 -0.46 10.13
N ARG A 596 -16.31 -0.72 10.21
CA ARG A 596 -17.27 0.12 10.95
C ARG A 596 -17.75 -0.68 12.15
N VAL A 597 -17.47 -0.21 13.35
CA VAL A 597 -18.06 -0.78 14.55
C VAL A 597 -19.35 -0.01 14.80
N GLU A 598 -20.50 -0.63 14.53
CA GLU A 598 -21.80 -0.01 14.78
C GLU A 598 -22.34 -0.49 16.12
N PHE A 599 -22.37 0.39 17.11
CA PHE A 599 -23.12 0.10 18.33
C PHE A 599 -24.58 0.47 18.07
N VAL A 600 -25.50 -0.48 18.22
CA VAL A 600 -26.94 -0.27 18.03
C VAL A 600 -27.62 -0.30 19.39
N PHE A 601 -28.08 0.86 19.83
CA PHE A 601 -28.85 1.00 21.06
C PHE A 601 -30.34 1.11 20.69
N PRO A 602 -31.23 0.24 21.23
CA PRO A 602 -32.67 0.46 21.09
C PRO A 602 -33.07 1.71 21.88
N CYS A 603 -33.79 2.63 21.22
CA CYS A 603 -34.37 3.81 21.86
C CYS A 603 -35.56 3.39 22.77
N PRO A 604 -35.54 3.67 24.08
CA PRO A 604 -36.45 3.03 25.04
C PRO A 604 -37.78 3.79 25.23
N PHE A 605 -38.40 4.31 24.17
CA PHE A 605 -39.70 4.99 24.28
C PHE A 605 -40.78 4.31 23.43
N LYS A 606 -41.68 3.59 24.10
CA LYS A 606 -43.11 3.55 23.75
C LYS A 606 -43.81 4.57 24.65
N LEU A 607 -44.46 5.57 24.06
CA LEU A 607 -45.46 6.37 24.77
C LEU A 607 -46.74 5.56 24.93
#